data_AF-A0A4P7BAP4-F1
#
_entry.id   AF-A0A4P7BAP4-F1
#
_cell.length_a   1.000
_cell.length_b   1.000
_cell.length_c   1.000
_cell.angle_alpha   90.00
_cell.angle_beta   90.00
_cell.angle_gamma   90.00
#
_symmetry.space_group_name_H-M   'P 1'
#
loop_
_entity.id
_entity.type
_entity.pdbx_description
1 polymer ?
#
loop_
_entity_poly.entity_id
_entity_poly.type
_entity_poly.pdbx_seq_one_letter_code
_entity_poly.pdbx_strand_id
1 'polypeptide(L)'
;MDLYRVPGTPAASELQGSISLRISLLNLTTGEEIIQFADPALNRALRFADGQSDTSMIYDPGTLSFAIDLGTLLPAYDYELRVVHGAHAWAVLAVPEPSSGNLYLAGVLVVGAFALRRRVAPAGVDNAA
;
A
#
# COMPACT_ATOMS: atom_id res chain seq x y z
N MET A 1 -16.79 -5.61 -4.41
CA MET A 1 -15.48 -5.19 -4.95
C MET A 1 -14.52 -6.33 -4.73
N ASP A 2 -13.89 -6.78 -5.82
CA ASP A 2 -13.01 -7.94 -5.80
C ASP A 2 -11.57 -7.48 -6.00
N LEU A 3 -10.69 -7.85 -5.09
CA LEU A 3 -9.25 -7.70 -5.29
C LEU A 3 -8.72 -8.94 -5.99
N TYR A 4 -8.38 -8.79 -7.26
CA TYR A 4 -7.69 -9.83 -8.04
C TYR A 4 -6.37 -9.29 -8.55
N ARG A 5 -5.35 -10.16 -8.55
CA ARG A 5 -4.06 -9.85 -9.16
C ARG A 5 -4.17 -10.09 -10.67
N VAL A 6 -3.95 -9.04 -11.46
CA VAL A 6 -3.95 -9.15 -12.93
C VAL A 6 -2.75 -10.01 -13.37
N PRO A 7 -2.93 -10.99 -14.27
CA PRO A 7 -1.82 -11.74 -14.84
C PRO A 7 -0.75 -10.80 -15.43
N GLY A 8 0.53 -11.07 -15.13
CA GLY A 8 1.65 -10.21 -15.57
C GLY A 8 1.99 -9.05 -14.62
N THR A 9 1.24 -8.86 -13.53
CA THR A 9 1.63 -7.88 -12.48
C THR A 9 2.94 -8.34 -11.81
N PRO A 10 3.93 -7.44 -11.64
CA PRO A 10 5.19 -7.76 -10.94
C PRO A 10 4.94 -8.43 -9.58
N ALA A 11 5.92 -9.18 -9.09
CA ALA A 11 5.85 -9.72 -7.73
C ALA A 11 5.56 -8.58 -6.74
N ALA A 12 4.53 -8.77 -5.92
CA ALA A 12 4.16 -7.85 -4.86
C ALA A 12 4.36 -8.60 -3.55
N SER A 13 5.04 -7.99 -2.59
CA SER A 13 5.24 -8.56 -1.26
C SER A 13 3.96 -8.44 -0.41
N GLU A 14 3.10 -7.48 -0.75
CA GLU A 14 1.82 -7.27 -0.09
C GLU A 14 0.81 -6.62 -1.05
N LEU A 15 -0.44 -7.08 -1.01
CA LEU A 15 -1.57 -6.39 -1.64
C LEU A 15 -2.48 -5.86 -0.54
N GLN A 16 -2.88 -4.60 -0.65
CA GLN A 16 -3.82 -4.01 0.30
C GLN A 16 -4.96 -3.32 -0.47
N GLY A 17 -6.13 -3.31 0.15
CA GLY A 17 -7.25 -2.51 -0.30
C GLY A 17 -8.00 -1.95 0.90
N SER A 18 -8.70 -0.85 0.69
CA SER A 18 -9.62 -0.31 1.67
C SER A 18 -10.87 0.21 1.00
N ILE A 19 -11.98 0.02 1.68
CA ILE A 19 -13.28 0.54 1.27
C ILE A 19 -13.84 1.32 2.44
N SER A 20 -14.33 2.51 2.15
CA SER A 20 -14.90 3.39 3.14
C SER A 20 -16.24 3.95 2.70
N LEU A 21 -17.21 3.94 3.61
CA LEU A 21 -18.49 4.60 3.44
C LEU A 21 -18.67 5.60 4.59
N ARG A 22 -18.97 6.85 4.20
CA ARG A 22 -19.36 7.91 5.12
C ARG A 22 -20.63 8.56 4.62
N ILE A 23 -21.59 8.71 5.53
CA ILE A 23 -22.81 9.46 5.31
C ILE A 23 -22.77 10.64 6.28
N SER A 24 -23.01 11.84 5.78
CA SER A 24 -23.02 13.05 6.61
C SER A 24 -24.19 13.94 6.22
N LEU A 25 -24.81 14.61 7.20
CA LEU A 25 -25.77 15.68 6.95
C LEU A 25 -25.13 17.02 7.31
N LEU A 26 -25.06 17.92 6.34
CA LEU A 26 -24.52 19.26 6.50
C LEU A 26 -25.65 20.28 6.50
N ASN A 27 -25.63 21.21 7.44
CA ASN A 27 -26.43 22.42 7.38
C ASN A 27 -25.68 23.44 6.49
N LEU A 28 -26.22 23.76 5.32
CA LEU A 28 -25.61 24.71 4.41
C LEU A 28 -25.77 26.16 4.87
N THR A 29 -26.77 26.44 5.70
CA THR A 29 -27.00 27.78 6.27
C THR A 29 -25.99 28.13 7.35
N THR A 30 -25.62 27.17 8.22
CA THR A 30 -24.64 27.39 9.31
C THR A 30 -23.24 26.85 9.00
N GLY A 31 -23.12 25.94 8.04
CA GLY A 31 -21.89 25.22 7.72
C GLY A 31 -21.57 24.06 8.67
N GLU A 32 -22.47 23.72 9.59
CA GLU A 32 -22.24 22.67 10.60
C GLU A 32 -22.63 21.27 10.11
N GLU A 33 -21.79 20.27 10.39
CA GLU A 33 -22.13 18.86 10.20
C GLU A 33 -22.99 18.39 11.38
N ILE A 34 -24.25 18.09 11.10
CA ILE A 34 -25.24 17.71 12.12
C ILE A 34 -25.10 16.24 12.49
N ILE A 35 -24.85 15.41 11.49
CA ILE A 35 -24.74 13.96 11.65
C ILE A 35 -23.58 13.46 10.84
N GLN A 36 -22.81 12.56 11.45
CA GLN A 36 -21.79 11.77 10.79
C GLN A 36 -22.02 10.29 11.10
N PHE A 37 -22.17 9.48 10.06
CA PHE A 37 -22.29 8.04 10.14
C PHE A 37 -21.17 7.37 9.33
N ALA A 38 -20.37 6.55 10.01
CA ALA A 38 -19.28 5.78 9.42
C ALA A 38 -19.18 4.45 10.16
N ASP A 39 -20.01 3.48 9.76
CA ASP A 39 -20.07 2.17 10.40
C ASP A 39 -18.79 1.35 10.13
N PRO A 40 -18.06 0.88 11.15
CA PRO A 40 -16.92 -0.01 10.96
C PRO A 40 -17.25 -1.31 10.21
N ALA A 41 -18.50 -1.78 10.25
CA ALA A 41 -18.94 -2.94 9.47
C ALA A 41 -18.90 -2.67 7.96
N LEU A 42 -19.13 -1.42 7.55
CA LEU A 42 -19.07 -0.95 6.16
C LEU A 42 -17.67 -0.44 5.76
N ASN A 43 -16.82 -0.14 6.73
CA ASN A 43 -15.47 0.35 6.49
C ASN A 43 -14.47 -0.79 6.72
N ARG A 44 -13.99 -1.42 5.64
CA ARG A 44 -13.05 -2.54 5.71
C ARG A 44 -11.71 -2.22 5.07
N ALA A 45 -10.64 -2.64 5.74
CA ALA A 45 -9.33 -2.81 5.14
C ALA A 45 -9.11 -4.30 4.85
N LEU A 46 -8.65 -4.59 3.64
CA LEU A 46 -8.28 -5.92 3.17
C LEU A 46 -6.76 -5.93 3.01
N ARG A 47 -6.08 -6.95 3.56
CA ARG A 47 -4.64 -7.14 3.42
C ARG A 47 -4.36 -8.58 3.02
N PHE A 48 -3.48 -8.76 2.05
CA PHE A 48 -3.02 -10.05 1.56
C PHE A 48 -1.50 -10.10 1.65
N ALA A 49 -0.98 -11.02 2.45
CA ALA A 49 0.44 -11.35 2.47
C ALA A 49 0.78 -12.29 1.30
N ASP A 50 2.04 -12.24 0.85
CA ASP A 50 2.53 -13.06 -0.26
C ASP A 50 2.29 -14.57 -0.02
N GLY A 51 1.86 -15.28 -1.05
CA GLY A 51 1.61 -16.73 -1.02
C GLY A 51 0.24 -17.18 -0.49
N GLN A 52 -0.59 -16.31 0.09
CA GLN A 52 -2.00 -16.67 0.36
C GLN A 52 -2.86 -16.38 -0.86
N SER A 53 -2.99 -17.38 -1.73
CA SER A 53 -4.02 -17.42 -2.77
C SER A 53 -5.36 -17.93 -2.19
N ASP A 54 -5.82 -17.38 -1.07
CA ASP A 54 -7.21 -17.63 -0.67
C ASP A 54 -8.09 -16.58 -1.34
N THR A 55 -8.54 -17.00 -2.52
CA THR A 55 -9.89 -16.79 -3.05
C THR A 55 -10.63 -15.57 -2.51
N SER A 56 -10.67 -14.53 -3.35
CA SER A 56 -11.77 -13.57 -3.44
C SER A 56 -12.40 -13.18 -2.11
N MET A 57 -11.76 -12.29 -1.34
CA MET A 57 -12.54 -11.48 -0.41
C MET A 57 -13.38 -10.51 -1.25
N ILE A 58 -14.59 -10.97 -1.59
CA ILE A 58 -15.63 -10.15 -2.20
C ILE A 58 -16.12 -9.22 -1.10
N TYR A 59 -15.81 -7.93 -1.22
CA TYR A 59 -16.53 -6.94 -0.44
C TYR A 59 -17.94 -6.81 -1.05
N ASP A 60 -18.88 -7.52 -0.44
CA ASP A 60 -20.32 -7.37 -0.67
C ASP A 60 -20.95 -6.89 0.64
N PRO A 61 -21.17 -5.57 0.80
CA PRO A 61 -21.87 -5.04 1.97
C PRO A 61 -23.36 -5.39 1.96
N GLY A 62 -23.87 -6.02 0.89
CA GLY A 62 -25.27 -6.25 0.66
C GLY A 62 -26.05 -4.95 0.44
N THR A 63 -27.37 -5.03 0.61
CA THR A 63 -28.21 -3.84 0.74
C THR A 63 -28.27 -3.45 2.21
N LEU A 64 -27.75 -2.26 2.55
CA LEU A 64 -27.83 -1.75 3.89
C LEU A 64 -28.95 -0.71 4.00
N SER A 65 -30.02 -1.07 4.70
CA SER A 65 -31.05 -0.11 5.07
C SER A 65 -30.56 0.68 6.28
N PHE A 66 -30.52 2.00 6.14
CA PHE A 66 -30.29 2.89 7.26
C PHE A 66 -31.47 3.86 7.35
N ALA A 67 -31.85 4.20 8.57
CA ALA A 67 -32.80 5.26 8.85
C ALA A 67 -32.05 6.30 9.67
N ILE A 68 -32.11 7.55 9.23
CA ILE A 68 -31.59 8.67 10.00
C ILE A 68 -32.81 9.38 10.58
N ASP A 69 -32.95 9.29 11.89
CA ASP A 69 -33.88 10.17 12.60
C ASP A 69 -33.17 11.51 12.79
N LEU A 70 -33.62 12.50 12.02
CA LEU A 70 -33.03 13.84 11.99
C LEU A 70 -33.54 14.72 13.14
N GLY A 71 -34.42 14.22 13.99
CA GLY A 71 -35.20 15.05 14.88
C GLY A 71 -35.95 16.13 14.09
N THR A 72 -36.26 17.25 14.74
CA THR A 72 -36.88 18.39 14.07
C THR A 72 -35.81 19.18 13.31
N LEU A 73 -35.64 18.89 12.01
CA LEU A 73 -34.92 19.81 11.12
C LEU A 73 -35.61 21.18 11.13
N LEU A 74 -34.82 22.26 11.09
CA LEU A 74 -35.37 23.60 11.05
C LEU A 74 -35.76 23.92 9.60
N PRO A 75 -37.05 24.22 9.33
CA PRO A 75 -37.53 24.41 7.95
C PRO A 75 -36.97 25.66 7.25
N ALA A 76 -36.32 26.55 8.01
CA ALA A 76 -35.66 27.75 7.46
C ALA A 76 -34.22 27.49 6.97
N TYR A 77 -33.69 26.28 7.15
CA TYR A 77 -32.32 25.93 6.79
C TYR A 77 -32.27 24.99 5.59
N ASP A 78 -31.21 25.17 4.81
CA ASP A 78 -30.86 24.28 3.71
C ASP A 78 -29.94 23.18 4.22
N TYR A 79 -30.22 21.94 3.82
CA TYR A 79 -29.47 20.76 4.25
C TYR A 79 -28.94 19.97 3.04
N GLU A 80 -27.71 19.48 3.15
CA GLU A 80 -27.09 18.58 2.18
C GLU A 80 -26.86 17.22 2.82
N LEU A 81 -27.51 16.18 2.30
CA LEU A 81 -27.15 14.81 2.59
C LEU A 81 -26.01 14.39 1.65
N ARG A 82 -24.84 14.11 2.23
CA ARG A 82 -23.66 13.68 1.49
C ARG A 82 -23.37 12.21 1.78
N VAL A 83 -23.27 11.43 0.70
CA VAL A 83 -22.86 10.03 0.75
C VAL A 83 -21.54 9.92 0.00
N VAL A 84 -20.47 9.64 0.74
CA VAL A 84 -19.12 9.45 0.18
C VAL A 84 -18.74 7.98 0.29
N HIS A 85 -18.51 7.37 -0.87
CA HIS A 85 -17.99 6.01 -0.98
C HIS A 85 -16.61 6.06 -1.61
N GLY A 86 -15.59 5.60 -0.88
CA GLY A 86 -14.21 5.52 -1.32
C GLY A 86 -13.78 4.07 -1.46
N ALA A 87 -13.07 3.76 -2.54
CA ALA A 87 -12.46 2.46 -2.76
C ALA A 87 -11.01 2.67 -3.22
N HIS A 88 -10.07 2.10 -2.49
CA HIS A 88 -8.64 2.19 -2.77
C HIS A 88 -8.03 0.80 -2.81
N ALA A 89 -7.11 0.59 -3.76
CA ALA A 89 -6.31 -0.62 -3.86
C ALA A 89 -4.87 -0.22 -4.17
N TRP A 90 -3.91 -0.85 -3.50
CA TRP A 90 -2.49 -0.64 -3.76
C TRP A 90 -1.69 -1.92 -3.53
N ALA A 91 -0.52 -1.97 -4.14
CA ALA A 91 0.42 -3.08 -4.04
C ALA A 91 1.76 -2.55 -3.55
N VAL A 92 2.36 -3.24 -2.58
CA VAL A 92 3.77 -3.06 -2.24
C VAL A 92 4.55 -3.98 -3.18
N LEU A 93 5.30 -3.39 -4.11
CA LEU A 93 6.13 -4.15 -5.02
C LEU A 93 7.18 -4.91 -4.22
N ALA A 94 7.32 -6.20 -4.50
CA ALA A 94 8.48 -6.96 -4.04
C ALA A 94 9.66 -6.42 -4.85
N VAL A 95 10.35 -5.44 -4.29
CA VAL A 95 11.67 -5.08 -4.78
C VAL A 95 12.52 -6.32 -4.51
N PRO A 96 13.08 -6.98 -5.54
CA PRO A 96 14.05 -8.03 -5.30
C PRO A 96 15.11 -7.38 -4.43
N GLU A 97 15.31 -7.90 -3.21
CA GLU A 97 16.39 -7.40 -2.38
C GLU A 97 17.63 -7.39 -3.27
N PRO A 98 18.29 -6.23 -3.47
CA PRO A 98 19.53 -6.26 -4.21
C PRO A 98 20.38 -7.28 -3.47
N SER A 99 20.95 -8.23 -4.21
CA SER A 99 21.88 -9.26 -3.74
C SER A 99 23.19 -8.65 -3.22
N SER A 100 23.07 -7.48 -2.59
CA SER A 100 24.05 -6.57 -2.05
C SER A 100 25.06 -7.33 -1.21
N GLY A 101 24.65 -8.31 -0.40
CA GLY A 101 25.60 -9.16 0.32
C GLY A 101 26.56 -9.92 -0.60
N ASN A 102 26.04 -10.64 -1.59
CA ASN A 102 26.84 -11.46 -2.51
C ASN A 102 27.63 -10.61 -3.51
N LEU A 103 27.05 -9.52 -4.02
CA LEU A 103 27.72 -8.59 -4.91
C LEU A 103 28.82 -7.79 -4.19
N TYR A 104 28.59 -7.42 -2.93
CA TYR A 104 29.60 -6.75 -2.10
C TYR A 104 30.74 -7.71 -1.76
N LEU A 105 30.44 -8.95 -1.36
CA LEU A 105 31.45 -10.00 -1.15
C LEU A 105 32.25 -10.27 -2.43
N ALA A 106 31.59 -10.40 -3.59
CA ALA A 106 32.25 -10.56 -4.87
C ALA A 106 33.16 -9.36 -5.19
N GLY A 107 32.68 -8.13 -4.96
CA GLY A 107 33.46 -6.91 -5.12
C GLY A 107 34.70 -6.86 -4.24
N VAL A 108 34.57 -7.20 -2.95
CA VAL A 108 35.69 -7.28 -2.00
C VAL A 108 36.71 -8.34 -2.41
N LEU A 109 36.25 -9.52 -2.86
CA LEU A 109 37.13 -10.59 -3.34
C LEU A 109 37.92 -10.18 -4.59
N VAL A 110 37.28 -9.50 -5.55
CA VAL A 110 37.94 -8.99 -6.76
C VAL A 110 39.01 -7.96 -6.40
N VAL A 111 38.70 -7.01 -5.52
CA VAL A 111 39.67 -6.00 -5.05
C VAL A 111 40.82 -6.66 -4.29
N GLY A 112 40.52 -7.63 -3.41
CA GLY A 112 41.52 -8.40 -2.67
C GLY A 112 42.45 -9.19 -3.59
N ALA A 113 41.91 -9.87 -4.60
CA ALA A 113 42.68 -10.62 -5.58
C ALA A 113 43.59 -9.70 -6.42
N PHE A 114 43.11 -8.51 -6.78
CA PHE A 114 43.91 -7.52 -7.51
C PHE A 114 45.04 -6.93 -6.64
N ALA A 115 44.77 -6.66 -5.36
CA ALA A 115 45.78 -6.19 -4.41
C ALA A 115 46.87 -7.23 -4.16
N LEU A 116 46.50 -8.52 -4.05
CA LEU A 116 47.45 -9.62 -3.91
C LEU A 116 48.31 -9.79 -5.17
N ARG A 117 47.73 -9.68 -6.37
CA ARG A 117 48.49 -9.71 -7.62
C ARG A 117 49.53 -8.58 -7.72
N ARG A 118 49.22 -7.38 -7.23
CA ARG A 118 50.17 -6.24 -7.23
C ARG A 118 51.33 -6.42 -6.25
N ARG A 119 51.16 -7.18 -5.16
CA ARG A 119 52.24 -7.47 -4.19
C ARG A 119 53.21 -8.57 -4.67
N VAL A 120 52.84 -9.34 -5.68
CA VAL A 120 53.66 -10.42 -6.27
C VAL A 120 54.41 -9.94 -7.53
N ALA A 121 54.29 -8.67 -7.92
CA ALA A 121 55.17 -8.09 -8.92
C ALA A 121 56.62 -8.09 -8.38
N PRO A 122 57.57 -8.78 -9.03
CA PRO A 122 58.87 -9.05 -8.45
C PRO A 122 59.71 -7.77 -8.34
N ALA A 123 60.31 -7.58 -7.16
CA ALA A 123 61.53 -6.81 -7.02
C ALA A 123 62.59 -7.51 -7.88
N GLY A 124 62.96 -6.91 -9.01
CA GLY A 124 63.86 -7.55 -9.95
C GLY A 124 64.17 -6.71 -11.16
N VAL A 125 64.83 -5.58 -10.94
CA VAL A 125 65.91 -5.12 -11.84
C VAL A 125 67.00 -4.57 -10.95
N ASP A 126 67.88 -5.47 -10.50
CA ASP A 126 69.17 -5.11 -9.95
C ASP A 126 70.03 -4.50 -11.06
N ASN A 127 70.69 -3.40 -10.71
CA ASN A 127 71.69 -2.71 -11.50
C ASN A 127 72.83 -3.65 -11.91
N ALA A 128 73.20 -3.62 -13.19
CA ALA A 128 74.51 -4.09 -13.64
C ALA A 128 75.09 -3.12 -14.67
N ALA A 129 76.16 -2.46 -14.23
CA ALA A 129 77.24 -1.76 -14.95
C ALA A 129 76.90 -0.49 -15.74
#